data_AF-A0A3B9LTU4-F1
#
_entry.id   AF-A0A3B9LTU4-F1
#
_cell.length_a   1.000
_cell.length_b   1.000
_cell.length_c   1.000
_cell.angle_alpha   90.00
_cell.angle_beta   90.00
_cell.angle_gamma   90.00
#
_symmetry.space_group_name_H-M   'P 1'
#
loop_
_entity.id
_entity.type
_entity.pdbx_description
1 polymer ?
#
loop_
_entity_poly.entity_id
_entity_poly.type
_entity_poly.pdbx_seq_one_letter_code
_entity_poly.pdbx_strand_id
1 'polypeptide(L)'
;WADAARGEPKHHGLSPFGEEVVREMNRLGMLVDVSHVSDETMSDALDVSKAPIIASHSSARALSNVPRNIPDDLLRRIAKNGGVIQVNFYSVFVDAATVGPQSEARDKRLKAQQDAINEKYKDDPERLAEEGDKLDAANPLPP
;
A
#
# COMPACT_ATOMS: atom_id res chain seq x y z
N TRP A 1 11.00 -0.45 -11.49
CA TRP A 1 12.12 0.35 -10.95
C TRP A 1 12.08 0.43 -9.43
N ALA A 2 10.91 0.28 -8.81
CA ALA A 2 10.72 0.05 -7.39
C ALA A 2 9.82 -1.18 -7.20
N ASP A 3 10.06 -1.98 -6.15
CA ASP A 3 9.23 -3.14 -5.83
C ASP A 3 8.07 -2.78 -4.89
N ALA A 4 6.92 -3.42 -5.08
CA ALA A 4 5.74 -3.21 -4.26
C ALA A 4 5.69 -4.18 -3.06
N ALA A 5 5.03 -3.78 -1.98
CA ALA A 5 4.77 -4.59 -0.79
C ALA A 5 4.01 -5.88 -1.11
N ARG A 6 3.27 -5.89 -2.22
CA ARG A 6 2.58 -7.06 -2.75
C ARG A 6 3.06 -7.27 -4.18
N GLY A 7 3.70 -8.39 -4.44
CA GLY A 7 4.18 -8.77 -5.76
C GLY A 7 5.48 -9.55 -5.69
N GLU A 8 5.86 -10.12 -6.83
CA GLU A 8 7.17 -10.77 -6.98
C GLU A 8 8.28 -9.71 -7.00
N PRO A 9 9.33 -9.85 -6.18
CA PRO A 9 10.46 -8.91 -6.19
C PRO A 9 11.19 -8.98 -7.53
N LYS A 10 11.47 -7.82 -8.14
CA LYS A 10 12.23 -7.72 -9.40
C LYS A 10 13.57 -7.03 -9.23
N HIS A 11 13.68 -6.17 -8.23
CA HIS A 11 14.86 -5.36 -7.97
C HIS A 11 15.44 -5.61 -6.58
N HIS A 12 14.68 -6.28 -5.71
CA HIS A 12 14.98 -6.43 -4.28
C HIS A 12 15.09 -5.07 -3.60
N GLY A 13 14.20 -4.15 -3.96
CA GLY A 13 14.21 -2.76 -3.51
C GLY A 13 14.09 -1.77 -4.67
N LEU A 14 14.97 -0.77 -4.69
CA LEU A 14 15.12 0.14 -5.82
C LEU A 14 16.13 -0.40 -6.84
N SER A 15 15.82 -0.25 -8.13
CA SER A 15 16.85 -0.37 -9.17
C SER A 15 17.75 0.87 -9.17
N PRO A 16 18.92 0.84 -9.85
CA PRO A 16 19.76 2.04 -9.98
C PRO A 16 19.01 3.26 -10.54
N PHE A 17 18.14 3.04 -11.54
CA PHE A 17 17.24 4.08 -12.05
C PHE A 17 16.23 4.55 -10.99
N GLY A 18 15.71 3.65 -10.14
CA GLY A 18 14.83 4.02 -9.03
C GLY A 18 15.50 4.93 -8.01
N GLU A 19 16.77 4.72 -7.71
CA GLU A 19 17.52 5.65 -6.86
C GLU A 19 17.69 7.03 -7.52
N GLU A 20 17.92 7.09 -8.84
CA GLU A 20 17.96 8.35 -9.59
C GLU A 20 16.61 9.08 -9.52
N VAL A 21 15.50 8.35 -9.61
CA VAL A 21 14.15 8.91 -9.42
C VAL A 21 14.01 9.54 -8.03
N VAL A 22 14.42 8.87 -6.95
CA VAL A 22 14.36 9.44 -5.59
C VAL A 22 15.20 10.72 -5.48
N ARG A 23 16.40 10.73 -6.05
CA ARG A 23 17.26 11.93 -6.06
C ARG A 23 16.62 13.08 -6.83
N GLU A 24 15.98 12.79 -7.94
CA GLU A 24 15.29 13.78 -8.76
C GLU A 24 14.04 14.34 -8.06
N MET A 25 13.27 13.49 -7.37
CA MET A 25 12.16 13.93 -6.52
C MET A 25 12.64 14.92 -5.47
N ASN A 26 13.76 14.63 -4.79
CA ASN A 26 14.36 15.56 -3.84
C ASN A 26 14.84 16.86 -4.50
N ARG A 27 15.43 16.80 -5.71
CA ARG A 27 15.85 18.00 -6.46
C ARG A 27 14.68 18.92 -6.81
N LEU A 28 13.52 18.33 -7.13
CA LEU A 28 12.29 19.05 -7.48
C LEU A 28 11.50 19.56 -6.27
N GLY A 29 11.85 19.12 -5.06
CA GLY A 29 11.04 19.38 -3.86
C GLY A 29 9.76 18.55 -3.79
N MET A 30 9.75 17.39 -4.47
CA MET A 30 8.65 16.42 -4.42
C MET A 30 8.81 15.49 -3.21
N LEU A 31 7.70 15.25 -2.51
CA LEU A 31 7.67 14.29 -1.40
C LEU A 31 7.88 12.86 -1.92
N VAL A 32 8.77 12.13 -1.27
CA VAL A 32 8.95 10.69 -1.51
C VAL A 32 7.99 9.93 -0.62
N ASP A 33 6.97 9.33 -1.23
CA ASP A 33 5.97 8.52 -0.54
C ASP A 33 6.28 7.03 -0.66
N VAL A 34 6.44 6.36 0.48
CA VAL A 34 6.77 4.93 0.58
C VAL A 34 5.56 4.07 0.97
N SER A 35 4.34 4.61 0.90
CA SER A 35 3.16 3.74 0.90
C SER A 35 3.19 2.81 -0.31
N HIS A 36 2.76 1.56 -0.12
CA HIS A 36 2.72 0.46 -1.10
C HIS A 36 4.04 -0.19 -1.50
N VAL A 37 5.20 0.37 -1.17
CA VAL A 37 6.48 -0.22 -1.58
C VAL A 37 6.91 -1.37 -0.66
N SER A 38 7.81 -2.24 -1.12
CA SER A 38 8.39 -3.30 -0.29
C SER A 38 9.24 -2.74 0.86
N ASP A 39 9.55 -3.57 1.85
CA ASP A 39 10.43 -3.16 2.97
C ASP A 39 11.81 -2.76 2.47
N GLU A 40 12.35 -3.51 1.50
CA GLU A 40 13.63 -3.21 0.86
C GLU A 40 13.57 -1.90 0.08
N THR A 41 12.49 -1.65 -0.67
CA THR A 41 12.33 -0.40 -1.40
C THR A 41 12.23 0.79 -0.45
N MET A 42 11.52 0.63 0.67
CA MET A 42 11.45 1.64 1.72
C MET A 42 12.81 1.88 2.36
N SER A 43 13.57 0.82 2.62
CA SER A 43 14.95 0.88 3.09
C SER A 43 15.85 1.67 2.15
N ASP A 44 15.84 1.34 0.86
CA ASP A 44 16.69 2.00 -0.13
C ASP A 44 16.29 3.47 -0.31
N ALA A 45 14.98 3.77 -0.32
CA ALA A 45 14.51 5.15 -0.37
C ALA A 45 14.99 5.97 0.83
N LEU A 46 15.02 5.39 2.05
CA LEU A 46 15.56 6.02 3.24
C LEU A 46 17.07 6.28 3.15
N ASP A 47 17.82 5.38 2.50
CA ASP A 47 19.28 5.52 2.35
C ASP A 47 19.64 6.53 1.24
N VAL A 48 18.83 6.61 0.18
CA VAL A 48 19.07 7.49 -0.97
C VAL A 48 18.54 8.90 -0.73
N SER A 49 17.42 9.05 -0.02
CA SER A 49 16.75 10.34 0.10
C SER A 49 17.54 11.32 0.97
N LYS A 50 17.63 12.56 0.48
CA LYS A 50 18.28 13.68 1.17
C LYS A 50 17.29 14.56 1.94
N ALA A 51 16.02 14.22 1.92
CA ALA A 51 14.94 14.94 2.59
C ALA A 51 14.07 13.97 3.41
N PRO A 52 13.23 14.47 4.32
CA PRO A 52 12.22 13.65 4.99
C PRO A 52 11.31 12.94 3.99
N ILE A 53 11.10 11.64 4.18
CA ILE A 53 10.13 10.85 3.42
C ILE A 53 8.78 10.78 4.15
N ILE A 54 7.72 10.38 3.44
CA ILE A 54 6.41 10.12 4.04
C ILE A 54 5.96 8.70 3.77
N ALA A 55 5.15 8.15 4.67
CA ALA A 55 4.23 7.08 4.34
C ALA A 55 2.81 7.66 4.44
N SER A 56 2.22 8.00 3.31
CA SER A 56 0.92 8.68 3.22
C SER A 56 -0.29 7.93 3.79
N HIS A 57 -0.25 6.59 3.82
CA HIS A 57 -1.34 5.75 4.33
C HIS A 57 -0.82 4.35 4.64
N SER A 58 -0.05 4.22 5.73
CA SER A 58 0.46 2.92 6.20
C SER A 58 0.35 2.81 7.73
N SER A 59 0.25 1.59 8.25
CA SER A 59 0.12 1.31 9.69
C SER A 59 1.27 0.42 10.19
N ALA A 60 1.27 0.05 11.47
CA ALA A 60 2.38 -0.69 12.09
C ALA A 60 2.16 -2.22 12.04
N ARG A 61 3.20 -2.98 11.64
CA ARG A 61 3.12 -4.46 11.64
C ARG A 61 2.95 -5.06 13.02
N ALA A 62 3.45 -4.38 14.05
CA ALA A 62 3.28 -4.79 15.44
C ALA A 62 1.80 -4.85 15.86
N LEU A 63 0.91 -4.10 15.19
CA LEU A 63 -0.54 -4.13 15.45
C LEU A 63 -1.26 -5.07 14.50
N SER A 64 -0.96 -4.98 13.20
CA SER A 64 -1.51 -5.87 12.19
C SER A 64 -0.40 -6.29 11.22
N ASN A 65 -0.01 -7.57 11.31
CA ASN A 65 1.11 -8.09 10.54
C ASN A 65 0.69 -8.46 9.11
N VAL A 66 0.58 -7.44 8.26
CA VAL A 66 0.28 -7.56 6.84
C VAL A 66 1.36 -6.87 6.00
N PRO A 67 1.61 -7.29 4.74
CA PRO A 67 2.68 -6.72 3.92
C PRO A 67 2.60 -5.20 3.72
N ARG A 68 1.38 -4.62 3.74
CA ARG A 68 1.16 -3.18 3.61
C ARG A 68 1.55 -2.36 4.86
N ASN A 69 1.78 -3.00 6.00
CA ASN A 69 2.22 -2.31 7.19
C ASN A 69 3.74 -2.28 7.29
N ILE A 70 4.26 -1.34 8.09
CA ILE A 70 5.69 -1.07 8.23
C ILE A 70 6.23 -1.79 9.48
N PRO A 71 7.36 -2.52 9.39
CA PRO A 71 8.03 -3.11 10.55
C PRO A 71 8.71 -2.05 11.43
N ASP A 72 8.91 -2.37 12.71
CA ASP A 72 9.39 -1.43 13.72
C ASP A 72 10.76 -0.80 13.42
N ASP A 73 11.67 -1.54 12.80
CA ASP A 73 12.99 -1.05 12.43
C ASP A 73 12.90 0.05 11.36
N LEU A 74 12.02 -0.10 10.36
CA LEU A 74 11.76 0.92 9.35
C LEU A 74 10.99 2.11 9.92
N LEU A 75 10.04 1.90 10.84
CA LEU A 75 9.38 2.99 11.56
C LEU A 75 10.40 3.88 12.31
N ARG A 76 11.38 3.27 12.97
CA ARG A 76 12.47 4.00 13.65
C ARG A 76 13.36 4.75 12.66
N ARG A 77 13.63 4.18 11.48
CA ARG A 77 14.41 4.87 10.44
C ARG A 77 13.67 6.06 9.85
N ILE A 78 12.36 5.95 9.59
CA ILE A 78 11.52 7.07 9.15
C ILE A 78 11.56 8.19 10.20
N ALA A 79 11.39 7.85 11.48
CA ALA A 79 11.47 8.83 12.56
C ALA A 79 12.85 9.52 12.62
N LYS A 80 13.95 8.77 12.48
CA LYS A 80 15.31 9.33 12.45
C LYS A 80 15.56 10.23 11.22
N ASN A 81 14.96 9.89 10.08
CA ASN A 81 14.98 10.70 8.85
C ASN A 81 14.17 12.01 8.99
N GLY A 82 13.33 12.13 10.03
CA GLY A 82 12.43 13.27 10.22
C GLY A 82 11.13 13.17 9.40
N GLY A 83 10.84 11.98 8.88
CA GLY A 83 9.66 11.68 8.07
C GLY A 83 8.37 11.55 8.88
N VAL A 84 7.27 11.36 8.16
CA VAL A 84 5.92 11.27 8.76
C VAL A 84 5.22 9.99 8.29
N ILE A 85 4.66 9.23 9.22
CA ILE A 85 3.73 8.14 8.92
C ILE A 85 2.30 8.63 9.18
N GLN A 86 1.50 8.64 8.13
CA GLN A 86 0.07 8.93 8.16
C GLN A 86 -0.68 7.59 8.24
N VAL A 87 -1.37 7.37 9.37
CA VAL A 87 -1.98 6.08 9.72
C VAL A 87 -3.13 5.74 8.77
N ASN A 88 -3.15 4.50 8.26
CA ASN A 88 -4.21 4.01 7.41
C ASN A 88 -5.38 3.44 8.25
N PHE A 89 -6.61 3.83 7.91
CA PHE A 89 -7.83 3.39 8.61
C PHE A 89 -8.50 2.16 7.98
N TYR A 90 -7.90 1.57 6.94
CA TYR A 90 -8.37 0.30 6.41
C TYR A 90 -8.30 -0.77 7.49
N SER A 91 -9.44 -1.36 7.85
CA SER A 91 -9.62 -2.13 9.10
C SER A 91 -8.65 -3.32 9.21
N VAL A 92 -8.39 -4.03 8.11
CA VAL A 92 -7.39 -5.11 8.07
C VAL A 92 -5.97 -4.61 8.39
N PHE A 93 -5.64 -3.35 8.11
CA PHE A 93 -4.32 -2.77 8.42
C PHE A 93 -4.22 -2.30 9.88
N VAL A 94 -5.32 -2.29 10.62
CA VAL A 94 -5.36 -1.95 12.05
C VAL A 94 -5.48 -3.22 12.90
N ASP A 95 -6.38 -4.14 12.53
CA ASP A 95 -6.63 -5.39 13.23
C ASP A 95 -6.99 -6.55 12.27
N ALA A 96 -5.98 -7.11 11.60
CA ALA A 96 -6.20 -8.27 10.72
C ALA A 96 -6.69 -9.51 11.48
N ALA A 97 -6.40 -9.65 12.77
CA ALA A 97 -6.78 -10.83 13.54
C ALA A 97 -8.31 -10.92 13.70
N THR A 98 -8.94 -9.78 13.97
CA THR A 98 -10.40 -9.69 14.09
C THR A 98 -11.08 -9.59 12.72
N VAL A 99 -10.56 -8.73 11.83
CA VAL A 99 -11.27 -8.32 10.61
C VAL A 99 -10.93 -9.20 9.40
N GLY A 100 -9.79 -9.88 9.42
CA GLY A 100 -9.34 -10.76 8.33
C GLY A 100 -10.35 -11.85 7.98
N PRO A 101 -10.79 -12.70 8.93
CA PRO A 101 -11.77 -13.76 8.65
C PRO A 101 -13.10 -13.23 8.11
N GLN A 102 -13.54 -12.06 8.61
CA GLN A 102 -14.77 -11.41 8.18
C GLN A 102 -14.65 -10.88 6.74
N SER A 103 -13.51 -10.29 6.42
CA SER A 103 -13.19 -9.79 5.07
C SER A 103 -13.11 -10.94 4.08
N GLU A 104 -12.44 -12.04 4.42
CA GLU A 104 -12.37 -13.24 3.57
C GLU A 104 -13.74 -13.87 3.32
N ALA A 105 -14.60 -13.93 4.33
CA ALA A 105 -15.97 -14.44 4.18
C ALA A 105 -16.81 -13.55 3.25
N ARG A 106 -16.67 -12.22 3.39
CA ARG A 106 -17.30 -11.24 2.50
C ARG A 106 -16.79 -11.43 1.06
N ASP A 107 -15.49 -11.48 0.86
CA ASP A 107 -14.88 -11.59 -0.47
C ASP A 107 -15.31 -12.89 -1.17
N LYS A 108 -15.35 -14.01 -0.46
CA LYS A 108 -15.88 -15.29 -0.98
C LYS A 108 -17.35 -15.16 -1.42
N ARG A 109 -18.18 -14.49 -0.63
CA ARG A 109 -19.61 -14.27 -0.93
C ARG A 109 -19.79 -13.40 -2.18
N LEU A 110 -18.99 -12.35 -2.32
CA LEU A 110 -19.11 -11.37 -3.41
C LEU A 110 -18.37 -11.77 -4.67
N LYS A 111 -17.47 -12.76 -4.62
CA LYS A 111 -16.59 -13.14 -5.73
C LYS A 111 -17.32 -13.29 -7.06
N ALA A 112 -18.42 -14.02 -7.11
CA ALA A 112 -19.16 -14.24 -8.35
C ALA A 112 -19.76 -12.94 -8.92
N GLN A 113 -20.22 -12.03 -8.07
CA GLN A 113 -20.75 -10.72 -8.48
C GLN A 113 -19.62 -9.83 -9.00
N GLN A 114 -18.47 -9.83 -8.32
CA GLN A 114 -17.30 -9.08 -8.74
C GLN A 114 -16.76 -9.60 -10.07
N ASP A 115 -16.62 -10.92 -10.23
CA ASP A 115 -16.15 -11.54 -11.47
C ASP A 115 -17.10 -11.22 -12.65
N ALA A 116 -18.42 -11.18 -12.40
CA ALA A 116 -19.41 -10.78 -13.40
C ALA A 116 -19.32 -9.30 -13.80
N ILE A 117 -19.08 -8.39 -12.84
CA ILE A 117 -18.82 -6.97 -13.11
C ILE A 117 -17.54 -6.83 -13.93
N ASN A 118 -16.48 -7.50 -13.51
CA ASN A 118 -15.17 -7.46 -14.17
C ASN A 118 -15.25 -7.92 -15.62
N GLU A 119 -15.93 -9.04 -15.90
CA GLU A 119 -16.06 -9.53 -17.28
C GLU A 119 -16.97 -8.62 -18.11
N LYS A 120 -18.08 -8.13 -17.55
CA LYS A 120 -19.04 -7.30 -18.28
C LYS A 120 -18.47 -5.95 -18.70
N TYR A 121 -17.63 -5.34 -17.85
CA TYR A 121 -17.09 -4.00 -18.07
C TYR A 121 -15.56 -3.99 -18.25
N LYS A 122 -14.97 -5.11 -18.69
CA LYS A 122 -13.51 -5.22 -18.89
C LYS A 122 -12.93 -4.17 -19.85
N ASP A 123 -13.73 -3.71 -20.81
CA ASP A 123 -13.35 -2.72 -21.82
C ASP A 123 -13.89 -1.30 -21.48
N ASP A 124 -14.54 -1.13 -20.32
CA ASP A 124 -15.12 0.14 -19.85
C ASP A 124 -14.69 0.40 -18.40
N PRO A 125 -13.50 0.99 -18.18
CA PRO A 125 -12.92 1.15 -16.85
C PRO A 125 -13.72 2.09 -15.95
N GLU A 126 -14.43 3.06 -16.53
CA GLU A 126 -15.31 3.96 -15.76
C GLU A 126 -16.50 3.19 -15.21
N ARG A 127 -17.19 2.39 -16.05
CA ARG A 127 -18.29 1.55 -15.58
C ARG A 127 -17.86 0.44 -14.64
N LEU A 128 -16.68 -0.13 -14.86
CA LEU A 128 -16.09 -1.11 -13.96
C LEU A 128 -15.95 -0.53 -12.55
N ALA A 129 -15.38 0.69 -12.44
CA ALA A 129 -15.22 1.37 -11.16
C ALA A 129 -16.57 1.72 -10.53
N GLU A 130 -17.50 2.33 -11.29
CA GLU A 130 -18.83 2.70 -10.77
C GLU A 130 -19.61 1.51 -10.22
N GLU A 131 -19.61 0.38 -10.93
CA GLU A 131 -20.38 -0.80 -10.55
C GLU A 131 -19.69 -1.57 -9.41
N GLY A 132 -18.35 -1.59 -9.38
CA GLY A 132 -17.58 -2.07 -8.24
C GLY A 132 -17.88 -1.28 -6.97
N ASP A 133 -17.85 0.05 -7.04
CA ASP A 133 -18.17 0.94 -5.92
C ASP A 133 -19.60 0.72 -5.39
N LYS A 134 -20.57 0.48 -6.28
CA LYS A 134 -21.95 0.14 -5.88
C LYS A 134 -22.01 -1.19 -5.15
N LEU A 135 -21.29 -2.21 -5.63
CA LEU A 135 -21.25 -3.52 -4.98
C LEU A 135 -20.64 -3.40 -3.57
N ASP A 136 -19.55 -2.65 -3.45
CA ASP A 136 -18.86 -2.41 -2.18
C ASP A 136 -19.71 -1.58 -1.21
N ALA A 137 -20.38 -0.52 -1.69
CA ALA A 137 -21.27 0.29 -0.86
C ALA A 137 -22.47 -0.50 -0.34
N ALA A 138 -23.03 -1.41 -1.16
CA ALA A 138 -24.11 -2.30 -0.74
C ALA A 138 -23.64 -3.42 0.21
N ASN A 139 -22.34 -3.68 0.29
CA ASN A 139 -21.73 -4.71 1.10
C ASN A 139 -20.50 -4.15 1.81
N PRO A 140 -20.66 -3.25 2.78
CA PRO A 140 -19.53 -2.57 3.40
C PRO A 140 -18.53 -3.55 4.01
N LEU A 141 -17.29 -3.09 4.16
CA LEU A 141 -16.27 -3.85 4.88
C LEU A 141 -16.71 -4.08 6.33
N PRO A 142 -16.27 -5.19 6.94
CA PRO A 142 -16.52 -5.42 8.35
C PRO A 142 -15.88 -4.29 9.19
N PRO A 143 -16.58 -3.86 10.26
CA PRO A 143 -16.10 -2.81 11.15
C PRO A 143 -14.83 -3.22 11.90
#